data_AF-A0A7D7LAQ1-F1
#
_entry.id   AF-A0A7D7LAQ1-F1
#
_cell.length_a   1.000
_cell.length_b   1.000
_cell.length_c   1.000
_cell.angle_alpha   90.00
_cell.angle_beta   90.00
_cell.angle_gamma   90.00
#
_symmetry.space_group_name_H-M   'P 1'
#
loop_
_entity.id
_entity.type
_entity.pdbx_description
1 polymer ?
#
loop_
_entity_poly.entity_id
_entity_poly.type
_entity_poly.pdbx_seq_one_letter_code
_entity_poly.pdbx_strand_id
1 'polypeptide(L)'
;MFETNNSNLKDTGLFQAYPIYIDKGLAATGMFLQLAPWGSATITGLRGKSIEDSVDQIIINYEWPIPLLHLDKQLSKEEQENLHLQRFLTDYSLATGKIEYTHIQLGNNPPDFSCNFKGVTVSLDCVQFTVSRRREVNALFENIRRKILDRPREKFLNLRGYLVYTWFGFGNSNSNNYPHRANDTEGIDQIIEMLGTVNVNPVCLQIPGGKLPSQAPNLGLVNTEKGCIFYVVPMSNGVPSTRFFQFTGFEIGLAYTSVHNREEGWAELHRLVKKHDKQEIEHLLITVGGPNKHGLVFPSDEILINFMLEGAKPKIETEYLEVVFIHLWSTGTIIKLVPEYQIITLGLFPGGIGMAFNNINIT
;
A
#
# COMPACT_ATOMS: atom_id res chain seq x y z
N MET A 1 23.99 -1.31 23.95
CA MET A 1 24.01 -2.77 24.17
C MET A 1 23.13 -3.00 25.38
N PHE A 2 21.84 -3.25 25.17
CA PHE A 2 20.89 -3.51 26.26
C PHE A 2 20.85 -5.02 26.47
N GLU A 3 21.61 -5.51 27.46
CA GLU A 3 21.42 -6.87 27.96
C GLU A 3 20.10 -6.92 28.72
N THR A 4 19.09 -7.52 28.10
CA THR A 4 17.86 -7.92 28.78
C THR A 4 17.98 -9.41 29.06
N ASN A 5 18.07 -9.76 30.35
CA ASN A 5 17.98 -11.14 30.85
C ASN A 5 16.60 -11.72 30.49
N ASN A 6 16.47 -12.29 29.29
CA ASN A 6 15.20 -12.73 28.71
C ASN A 6 15.02 -14.25 28.74
N SER A 7 14.90 -14.83 29.93
CA SER A 7 14.28 -16.15 30.06
C SER A 7 12.74 -16.09 30.09
N ASN A 8 12.14 -14.89 30.25
CA ASN A 8 10.69 -14.68 30.39
C ASN A 8 9.99 -14.05 29.17
N LEU A 9 10.70 -13.66 28.10
CA LEU A 9 10.06 -13.06 26.91
C LEU A 9 9.48 -14.08 25.92
N LYS A 10 9.62 -15.39 26.17
CA LYS A 10 9.10 -16.41 25.25
C LYS A 10 7.56 -16.35 25.10
N ASP A 11 6.89 -15.74 26.06
CA ASP A 11 5.43 -15.61 26.10
C ASP A 11 5.01 -14.14 26.27
N THR A 12 5.53 -13.20 25.48
CA THR A 12 5.03 -11.81 25.50
C THR A 12 4.84 -11.29 24.09
N GLY A 13 3.65 -10.75 23.81
CA GLY A 13 3.32 -10.07 22.56
C GLY A 13 3.35 -8.54 22.71
N LEU A 14 3.28 -7.83 21.58
CA LEU A 14 3.12 -6.38 21.54
C LEU A 14 1.70 -6.04 21.08
N PHE A 15 1.01 -5.19 21.83
CA PHE A 15 -0.28 -4.64 21.43
C PHE A 15 -0.09 -3.53 20.41
N GLN A 16 -0.79 -3.62 19.29
CA GLN A 16 -0.86 -2.58 18.27
C GLN A 16 -2.31 -2.34 17.91
N ALA A 17 -2.70 -1.08 17.82
CA ALA A 17 -4.04 -0.66 17.43
C ALA A 17 -4.00 0.49 16.44
N TYR A 18 -5.00 0.53 15.57
CA TYR A 18 -5.18 1.56 14.57
C TYR A 18 -6.63 2.02 14.63
N PRO A 19 -6.90 3.32 14.48
CA PRO A 19 -8.27 3.76 14.27
C PRO A 19 -8.79 3.20 12.95
N ILE A 20 -10.05 2.74 12.98
CA ILE A 20 -10.79 2.32 11.79
C ILE A 20 -12.07 3.15 11.78
N TYR A 21 -12.25 3.94 10.72
CA TYR A 21 -13.49 4.68 10.49
C TYR A 21 -14.42 3.86 9.61
N ILE A 22 -15.62 3.58 10.13
CA ILE A 22 -16.64 2.79 9.43
C ILE A 22 -17.91 3.62 9.38
N ASP A 23 -18.12 4.32 8.25
CA ASP A 23 -19.22 5.28 8.09
C ASP A 23 -20.60 4.58 8.06
N LYS A 24 -20.77 3.59 7.18
CA LYS A 24 -22.04 2.87 6.95
C LYS A 24 -22.23 1.59 7.79
N GLY A 25 -21.40 1.44 8.83
CA GLY A 25 -21.27 0.17 9.55
C GLY A 25 -20.71 -0.98 8.69
N LEU A 26 -20.15 -1.99 9.33
CA LEU A 26 -19.60 -3.17 8.64
C LEU A 26 -19.90 -4.42 9.47
N ALA A 27 -20.61 -5.37 8.88
CA ALA A 27 -20.63 -6.75 9.35
C ALA A 27 -19.31 -7.42 8.93
N ALA A 28 -18.27 -7.23 9.74
CA ALA A 28 -16.93 -7.75 9.46
C ALA A 28 -16.94 -9.28 9.49
N THR A 29 -16.44 -9.90 8.42
CA THR A 29 -16.30 -11.35 8.29
C THR A 29 -14.85 -11.81 8.38
N GLY A 30 -13.91 -10.88 8.25
CA GLY A 30 -12.49 -11.17 8.41
C GLY A 30 -11.64 -9.92 8.58
N MET A 31 -10.44 -10.15 9.09
CA MET A 31 -9.36 -9.16 9.16
C MET A 31 -8.18 -9.66 8.34
N PHE A 32 -7.50 -8.75 7.66
CA PHE A 32 -6.21 -9.03 7.02
C PHE A 32 -5.13 -8.15 7.65
N LEU A 33 -3.98 -8.76 7.89
CA LEU A 33 -2.81 -8.15 8.50
C LEU A 33 -1.59 -8.77 7.84
N GLN A 34 -0.68 -7.93 7.38
CA GLN A 34 0.65 -8.35 6.99
C GLN A 34 1.66 -7.69 7.91
N LEU A 35 2.57 -8.49 8.48
CA LEU A 35 3.65 -7.99 9.33
C LEU A 35 4.96 -7.88 8.54
N ALA A 36 5.70 -6.81 8.81
CA ALA A 36 7.09 -6.65 8.43
C ALA A 36 8.01 -7.45 9.36
N PRO A 37 9.26 -7.73 8.95
CA PRO A 37 10.26 -8.37 9.82
C PRO A 37 10.53 -7.63 11.14
N TRP A 38 10.25 -6.32 11.19
CA TRP A 38 10.40 -5.50 12.39
C TRP A 38 9.15 -5.46 13.31
N GLY A 39 8.18 -6.36 13.09
CA GLY A 39 7.00 -6.53 13.94
C GLY A 39 5.85 -5.54 13.71
N SER A 40 6.05 -4.51 12.88
CA SER A 40 4.99 -3.59 12.46
C SER A 40 4.15 -4.17 11.34
N ALA A 41 2.89 -3.77 11.23
CA ALA A 41 2.13 -4.07 10.02
C ALA A 41 2.69 -3.33 8.79
N THR A 42 2.70 -3.98 7.62
CA THR A 42 2.83 -3.28 6.33
C THR A 42 1.48 -2.88 5.76
N ILE A 43 0.42 -3.64 6.09
CA ILE A 43 -0.96 -3.30 5.74
C ILE A 43 -1.91 -3.97 6.73
N THR A 44 -2.97 -3.26 7.10
CA THR A 44 -4.08 -3.81 7.90
C THR A 44 -5.43 -3.37 7.35
N GLY A 45 -6.43 -4.22 7.55
CA GLY A 45 -7.78 -3.93 7.14
C GLY A 45 -8.81 -4.98 7.56
N LEU A 46 -10.06 -4.66 7.26
CA LEU A 46 -11.22 -5.50 7.48
C LEU A 46 -11.89 -5.82 6.16
N ARG A 47 -12.54 -6.97 6.11
CA ARG A 47 -13.44 -7.38 5.04
C ARG A 47 -14.79 -7.71 5.65
N GLY A 48 -15.86 -7.38 4.95
CA GLY A 48 -17.20 -7.70 5.41
C GLY A 48 -18.26 -7.26 4.41
N LYS A 49 -19.49 -7.13 4.91
CA LYS A 49 -20.59 -6.52 4.18
C LYS A 49 -21.01 -5.24 4.88
N SER A 50 -21.30 -4.19 4.11
CA SER A 50 -21.93 -3.00 4.69
C SER A 50 -23.28 -3.37 5.29
N ILE A 51 -23.60 -2.78 6.45
CA ILE A 51 -24.83 -3.11 7.18
C ILE A 51 -26.06 -2.55 6.46
N GLU A 52 -25.91 -1.40 5.81
CA GLU A 52 -27.01 -0.68 5.15
C GLU A 52 -27.48 -1.35 3.86
N ASP A 53 -26.54 -1.79 3.02
CA ASP A 53 -26.82 -2.25 1.65
C ASP A 53 -26.37 -3.70 1.38
N SER A 54 -25.76 -4.37 2.36
CA SER A 54 -25.24 -5.74 2.23
C SER A 54 -24.21 -5.92 1.11
N VAL A 55 -23.57 -4.84 0.66
CA VAL A 55 -22.53 -4.88 -0.37
C VAL A 55 -21.20 -5.35 0.25
N ASP A 56 -20.50 -6.24 -0.46
CA ASP A 56 -19.15 -6.67 -0.06
C ASP A 56 -18.20 -5.46 -0.06
N GLN A 57 -17.50 -5.27 1.05
CA GLN A 57 -16.58 -4.17 1.26
C GLN A 57 -15.24 -4.64 1.82
N ILE A 58 -14.21 -3.89 1.47
CA ILE A 58 -12.90 -3.96 2.08
C ILE A 58 -12.53 -2.59 2.64
N ILE A 59 -12.10 -2.56 3.89
CA ILE A 59 -11.63 -1.37 4.59
C ILE A 59 -10.14 -1.54 4.81
N ILE A 60 -9.34 -0.61 4.29
CA ILE A 60 -7.90 -0.56 4.54
C ILE A 60 -7.65 0.58 5.51
N ASN A 61 -7.12 0.28 6.70
CA ASN A 61 -6.94 1.28 7.77
C ASN A 61 -5.48 1.66 8.03
N TYR A 62 -4.53 0.84 7.60
CA TYR A 62 -3.11 1.16 7.67
C TYR A 62 -2.40 0.62 6.45
N GLU A 63 -1.45 1.38 5.92
CA GLU A 63 -0.57 0.93 4.85
C GLU A 63 0.79 1.60 5.00
N TRP A 64 1.84 0.80 4.89
CA TRP A 64 3.21 1.22 4.78
C TRP A 64 3.65 1.10 3.31
N PRO A 65 3.98 2.21 2.62
CA PRO A 65 4.57 2.14 1.28
C PRO A 65 5.93 1.45 1.30
N ILE A 66 6.06 0.32 0.60
CA ILE A 66 7.26 -0.51 0.64
C ILE A 66 8.29 0.05 -0.35
N PRO A 67 9.51 0.42 0.10
CA PRO A 67 10.58 0.85 -0.80
C PRO A 67 11.11 -0.37 -1.56
N LEU A 68 10.71 -0.53 -2.81
CA LEU A 68 11.20 -1.61 -3.66
C LEU A 68 12.51 -1.21 -4.36
N LEU A 69 12.61 0.05 -4.79
CA LEU A 69 13.78 0.58 -5.48
C LEU A 69 14.42 1.69 -4.66
N HIS A 70 15.73 1.57 -4.43
CA HIS A 70 16.54 2.65 -3.86
C HIS A 70 17.01 3.55 -5.00
N LEU A 71 16.29 4.65 -5.20
CA LEU A 71 16.55 5.59 -6.29
C LEU A 71 17.26 6.85 -5.80
N ASP A 72 18.28 7.29 -6.53
CA ASP A 72 18.93 8.59 -6.31
C ASP A 72 18.15 9.75 -6.92
N LYS A 73 17.46 9.48 -8.03
CA LYS A 73 16.55 10.40 -8.72
C LYS A 73 15.22 9.71 -8.98
N GLN A 74 14.15 10.49 -9.07
CA GLN A 74 12.85 9.98 -9.50
C GLN A 74 12.95 9.42 -10.93
N LEU A 75 12.27 8.30 -11.20
CA LEU A 75 12.13 7.77 -12.56
C LEU A 75 11.37 8.77 -13.45
N SER A 76 11.78 8.84 -14.71
CA SER A 76 10.96 9.40 -15.79
C SER A 76 9.74 8.52 -16.06
N LYS A 77 8.75 9.05 -16.78
CA LYS A 77 7.57 8.30 -17.21
C LYS A 77 8.00 7.04 -17.99
N GLU A 78 8.87 7.24 -18.99
CA GLU A 78 9.43 6.19 -19.84
C GLU A 78 10.21 5.12 -19.07
N GLU A 79 11.07 5.54 -18.12
CA GLU A 79 11.84 4.61 -17.28
C GLU A 79 10.89 3.73 -16.44
N GLN A 80 9.80 4.31 -15.93
CA GLN A 80 8.80 3.60 -15.13
C GLN A 80 8.00 2.60 -15.99
N GLU A 81 7.53 3.01 -17.16
CA GLU A 81 6.75 2.16 -18.06
C GLU A 81 7.58 1.01 -18.62
N ASN A 82 8.83 1.29 -19.00
CA ASN A 82 9.73 0.23 -19.43
C ASN A 82 10.01 -0.76 -18.29
N LEU A 83 10.23 -0.29 -17.06
CA LEU A 83 10.39 -1.17 -15.90
C LEU A 83 9.16 -2.08 -15.70
N HIS A 84 7.95 -1.54 -15.86
CA HIS A 84 6.70 -2.29 -15.74
C HIS A 84 6.56 -3.33 -16.85
N LEU A 85 6.82 -2.96 -18.09
CA LEU A 85 6.82 -3.86 -19.24
C LEU A 85 7.86 -4.98 -19.10
N GLN A 86 9.11 -4.67 -18.76
CA GLN A 86 10.17 -5.67 -18.60
C GLN A 86 9.84 -6.67 -17.49
N ARG A 87 9.25 -6.21 -16.38
CA ARG A 87 8.82 -7.12 -15.33
C ARG A 87 7.71 -8.06 -15.81
N PHE A 88 6.68 -7.53 -16.48
CA PHE A 88 5.61 -8.33 -17.07
C PHE A 88 6.16 -9.40 -18.02
N LEU A 89 7.07 -9.03 -18.93
CA LEU A 89 7.67 -9.96 -19.91
C LEU A 89 8.45 -11.07 -19.23
N THR A 90 9.22 -10.72 -18.20
CA THR A 90 9.98 -11.69 -17.41
C THR A 90 9.04 -12.67 -16.72
N ASP A 91 8.01 -12.16 -16.05
CA ASP A 91 7.05 -13.00 -15.34
C ASP A 91 6.26 -13.91 -16.30
N TYR A 92 5.84 -13.36 -17.45
CA TYR A 92 5.15 -14.11 -18.50
C TYR A 92 6.03 -15.23 -19.04
N SER A 93 7.30 -14.95 -19.33
CA SER A 93 8.22 -15.91 -19.93
C SER A 93 8.55 -17.05 -18.99
N LEU A 94 8.87 -16.74 -17.73
CA LEU A 94 9.14 -17.75 -16.72
C LEU A 94 7.91 -18.62 -16.44
N ALA A 95 6.70 -18.05 -16.46
CA ALA A 95 5.49 -18.79 -16.16
C ALA A 95 4.98 -19.66 -17.31
N THR A 96 5.16 -19.21 -18.56
CA THR A 96 4.55 -19.86 -19.74
C THR A 96 5.56 -20.57 -20.65
N GLY A 97 6.86 -20.31 -20.47
CA GLY A 97 7.91 -20.74 -21.39
C GLY A 97 7.88 -20.04 -22.75
N LYS A 98 7.12 -18.94 -22.90
CA LYS A 98 6.91 -18.20 -24.16
C LYS A 98 7.35 -16.74 -24.04
N ILE A 99 7.63 -16.11 -25.16
CA ILE A 99 7.90 -14.67 -25.21
C ILE A 99 6.68 -14.00 -25.85
N GLU A 100 5.98 -13.16 -25.08
CA GLU A 100 4.72 -12.54 -25.56
C GLU A 100 4.97 -11.43 -26.58
N TYR A 101 5.94 -10.55 -26.29
CA TYR A 101 6.33 -9.44 -27.17
C TYR A 101 7.82 -9.51 -27.48
N THR A 102 8.18 -9.18 -28.72
CA THR A 102 9.58 -9.06 -29.18
C THR A 102 9.80 -7.71 -29.88
N HIS A 103 11.05 -7.35 -30.19
CA HIS A 103 11.38 -6.13 -30.94
C HIS A 103 10.75 -4.85 -30.37
N ILE A 104 10.84 -4.68 -29.05
CA ILE A 104 10.21 -3.56 -28.33
C ILE A 104 10.98 -2.28 -28.63
N GLN A 105 10.25 -1.26 -29.10
CA GLN A 105 10.75 0.08 -29.35
C GLN A 105 9.86 1.10 -28.65
N LEU A 106 10.44 2.23 -28.25
CA LEU A 106 9.68 3.35 -27.70
C LEU A 106 8.75 3.93 -28.76
N GLY A 107 7.51 4.19 -28.37
CA GLY A 107 6.50 4.84 -29.19
C GLY A 107 6.50 6.36 -29.05
N ASN A 108 5.56 7.01 -29.74
CA ASN A 108 5.42 8.48 -29.78
C ASN A 108 4.37 9.04 -28.80
N ASN A 109 3.94 8.26 -27.80
CA ASN A 109 3.06 8.69 -26.69
C ASN A 109 1.76 9.42 -27.14
N PRO A 110 0.67 8.72 -27.50
CA PRO A 110 0.50 7.26 -27.56
C PRO A 110 0.93 6.64 -28.91
N PRO A 111 1.28 5.35 -28.96
CA PRO A 111 1.46 4.43 -27.82
C PRO A 111 2.77 4.69 -27.06
N ASP A 112 2.90 4.16 -25.85
CA ASP A 112 4.17 4.13 -25.12
C ASP A 112 5.22 3.25 -25.82
N PHE A 113 4.81 2.14 -26.46
CA PHE A 113 5.70 1.19 -27.16
C PHE A 113 5.13 0.68 -28.49
N SER A 114 6.03 0.31 -29.40
CA SER A 114 5.74 -0.54 -30.55
C SER A 114 6.45 -1.89 -30.36
N CYS A 115 5.69 -2.98 -30.54
CA CYS A 115 6.14 -4.33 -30.22
C CYS A 115 5.75 -5.30 -31.35
N ASN A 116 6.51 -6.37 -31.55
CA ASN A 116 6.06 -7.50 -32.35
C ASN A 116 5.30 -8.50 -31.47
N PHE A 117 4.04 -8.76 -31.81
CA PHE A 117 3.14 -9.72 -31.20
C PHE A 117 2.69 -10.73 -32.25
N LYS A 118 3.03 -12.01 -32.05
CA LYS A 118 2.69 -13.11 -32.98
C LYS A 118 3.03 -12.83 -34.45
N GLY A 119 4.14 -12.12 -34.71
CA GLY A 119 4.60 -11.80 -36.06
C GLY A 119 4.07 -10.48 -36.64
N VAL A 120 3.16 -9.80 -35.94
CA VAL A 120 2.59 -8.51 -36.36
C VAL A 120 3.10 -7.40 -35.44
N THR A 121 3.30 -6.20 -35.98
CA THR A 121 3.66 -5.03 -35.16
C THR A 121 2.39 -4.47 -34.54
N VAL A 122 2.40 -4.29 -33.21
CA VAL A 122 1.28 -3.75 -32.43
C VAL A 122 1.72 -2.56 -31.59
N SER A 123 0.76 -1.70 -31.26
CA SER A 123 0.90 -0.51 -30.43
C SER A 123 0.48 -0.82 -28.99
N LEU A 124 1.41 -0.69 -28.03
CA LEU A 124 1.23 -1.07 -26.63
C LEU A 124 1.34 0.16 -25.71
N ASP A 125 0.35 0.35 -24.85
CA ASP A 125 0.36 1.37 -23.79
C ASP A 125 0.47 0.71 -22.41
N CYS A 126 1.12 1.38 -21.47
CA CYS A 126 1.32 0.93 -20.10
C CYS A 126 0.65 1.90 -19.12
N VAL A 127 -0.11 1.36 -18.17
CA VAL A 127 -0.74 2.16 -17.12
C VAL A 127 -0.69 1.43 -15.80
N GLN A 128 -0.71 2.18 -14.71
CA GLN A 128 -0.79 1.62 -13.37
C GLN A 128 -2.22 1.73 -12.82
N PHE A 129 -2.76 0.63 -12.28
CA PHE A 129 -3.94 0.69 -11.42
C PHE A 129 -3.53 1.17 -10.04
N THR A 130 -4.18 2.20 -9.52
CA THR A 130 -3.80 2.83 -8.25
C THR A 130 -5.01 3.24 -7.42
N VAL A 131 -4.95 3.04 -6.10
CA VAL A 131 -5.86 3.66 -5.14
C VAL A 131 -5.47 5.12 -4.94
N SER A 132 -5.84 5.97 -5.91
CA SER A 132 -5.40 7.36 -6.03
C SER A 132 -5.49 8.15 -4.73
N ARG A 133 -6.60 8.00 -3.98
CA ARG A 133 -6.80 8.73 -2.74
C ARG A 133 -5.79 8.39 -1.66
N ARG A 134 -5.40 7.11 -1.50
CA ARG A 134 -4.38 6.71 -0.53
C ARG A 134 -3.01 7.27 -0.91
N ARG A 135 -2.68 7.28 -2.20
CA ARG A 135 -1.43 7.86 -2.70
C ARG A 135 -1.36 9.38 -2.48
N GLU A 136 -2.46 10.10 -2.71
CA GLU A 136 -2.55 11.54 -2.42
C GLU A 136 -2.33 11.83 -0.93
N VAL A 137 -3.00 11.06 -0.06
CA VAL A 137 -2.88 11.18 1.39
C VAL A 137 -1.45 10.86 1.85
N ASN A 138 -0.82 9.82 1.30
CA ASN A 138 0.59 9.53 1.56
C ASN A 138 1.51 10.66 1.06
N ALA A 139 1.25 11.26 -0.10
CA ALA A 139 2.04 12.38 -0.60
C ALA A 139 1.97 13.61 0.32
N LEU A 140 0.84 13.86 0.98
CA LEU A 140 0.74 14.87 2.03
C LEU A 140 1.61 14.50 3.24
N PHE A 141 1.57 13.25 3.67
CA PHE A 141 2.35 12.73 4.79
C PHE A 141 3.87 12.79 4.57
N GLU A 142 4.33 12.58 3.34
CA GLU A 142 5.75 12.73 3.00
C GLU A 142 6.31 14.14 3.27
N ASN A 143 5.46 15.17 3.35
CA ASN A 143 5.91 16.50 3.76
C ASN A 143 6.34 16.54 5.22
N ILE A 144 5.66 15.78 6.10
CA ILE A 144 6.04 15.65 7.51
C ILE A 144 7.38 14.92 7.61
N ARG A 145 7.54 13.82 6.86
CA ARG A 145 8.80 13.06 6.80
C ARG A 145 9.96 13.95 6.32
N ARG A 146 9.76 14.74 5.27
CA ARG A 146 10.75 15.71 4.79
C ARG A 146 11.12 16.73 5.87
N LYS A 147 10.13 17.30 6.55
CA LYS A 147 10.36 18.30 7.60
C LYS A 147 11.06 17.74 8.83
N ILE A 148 10.85 16.46 9.16
CA ILE A 148 11.64 15.76 10.18
C ILE A 148 13.11 15.65 9.76
N LEU A 149 13.38 15.30 8.50
CA LEU A 149 14.74 15.19 7.97
C LEU A 149 15.48 16.54 7.92
N ASP A 150 14.75 17.66 7.88
CA ASP A 150 15.31 19.02 7.95
C ASP A 150 15.73 19.43 9.38
N ARG A 151 15.45 18.61 10.42
CA ARG A 151 15.81 18.91 11.82
C ARG A 151 17.07 18.15 12.27
N PRO A 152 17.81 18.66 13.28
CA PRO A 152 18.92 17.94 13.88
C PRO A 152 18.47 16.57 14.42
N ARG A 153 19.27 15.52 14.17
CA ARG A 153 18.94 14.14 14.57
C ARG A 153 18.83 14.00 16.08
N GLU A 154 19.54 14.84 16.83
CA GLU A 154 19.56 14.90 18.29
C GLU A 154 18.17 15.19 18.86
N LYS A 155 17.31 15.86 18.09
CA LYS A 155 15.93 16.16 18.50
C LYS A 155 15.08 14.91 18.69
N PHE A 156 15.40 13.80 18.01
CA PHE A 156 14.57 12.59 17.99
C PHE A 156 15.27 11.37 18.61
N LEU A 157 16.28 11.59 19.48
CA LEU A 157 17.02 10.50 20.11
C LEU A 157 16.13 9.56 20.93
N ASN A 158 15.06 10.10 21.52
CA ASN A 158 14.03 9.38 22.26
C ASN A 158 13.25 8.37 21.41
N LEU A 159 13.25 8.52 20.08
CA LEU A 159 12.49 7.67 19.15
C LEU A 159 13.33 6.58 18.48
N ARG A 160 14.64 6.50 18.72
CA ARG A 160 15.48 5.48 18.08
C ARG A 160 15.05 4.05 18.40
N GLY A 161 14.88 3.23 17.38
CA GLY A 161 14.39 1.84 17.49
C GLY A 161 12.87 1.73 17.60
N TYR A 162 12.13 2.82 17.38
CA TYR A 162 10.68 2.84 17.46
C TYR A 162 10.03 3.17 16.11
N LEU A 163 8.78 2.72 15.98
CA LEU A 163 7.85 3.16 14.96
C LEU A 163 6.77 4.05 15.59
N VAL A 164 6.48 5.16 14.95
CA VAL A 164 5.45 6.10 15.36
C VAL A 164 4.24 5.92 14.43
N TYR A 165 3.11 5.46 14.98
CA TYR A 165 1.86 5.38 14.24
C TYR A 165 1.10 6.68 14.36
N THR A 166 0.77 7.30 13.23
CA THR A 166 0.16 8.64 13.16
C THR A 166 -1.15 8.59 12.40
N TRP A 167 -2.15 9.36 12.83
CA TRP A 167 -3.40 9.59 12.10
C TRP A 167 -3.94 11.00 12.36
N PHE A 168 -4.93 11.39 11.57
CA PHE A 168 -5.49 12.74 11.56
C PHE A 168 -7.01 12.69 11.67
N GLY A 169 -7.59 13.72 12.29
CA GLY A 169 -9.03 14.03 12.23
C GLY A 169 -9.96 13.18 13.11
N PHE A 170 -9.43 12.44 14.08
CA PHE A 170 -10.28 11.65 14.98
C PHE A 170 -11.09 12.57 15.91
N GLY A 171 -12.42 12.52 15.83
CA GLY A 171 -13.32 13.22 16.75
C GLY A 171 -13.87 14.57 16.27
N ASN A 172 -13.60 14.99 15.02
CA ASN A 172 -14.18 16.20 14.45
C ASN A 172 -14.88 15.86 13.12
N SER A 173 -16.21 15.87 13.10
CA SER A 173 -17.03 15.47 11.92
C SER A 173 -16.77 16.31 10.67
N ASN A 174 -16.09 17.45 10.80
CA ASN A 174 -15.76 18.36 9.70
C ASN A 174 -14.29 18.29 9.24
N SER A 175 -13.42 17.48 9.86
CA SER A 175 -12.02 17.36 9.41
C SER A 175 -11.87 16.26 8.37
N ASN A 176 -11.35 16.62 7.20
CA ASN A 176 -10.77 15.63 6.28
C ASN A 176 -9.63 14.95 7.03
N ASN A 177 -9.69 13.62 7.23
CA ASN A 177 -8.71 12.79 7.95
C ASN A 177 -7.32 12.73 7.25
N TYR A 178 -6.81 13.88 6.81
CA TYR A 178 -5.61 14.02 6.00
C TYR A 178 -4.49 14.69 6.79
N PRO A 179 -3.24 14.32 6.49
CA PRO A 179 -2.09 15.05 6.96
C PRO A 179 -2.13 16.52 6.56
N HIS A 180 -1.45 17.35 7.35
CA HIS A 180 -1.24 18.77 7.05
C HIS A 180 -0.62 18.96 5.67
N ARG A 181 -1.10 19.97 4.95
CA ARG A 181 -0.51 20.39 3.67
C ARG A 181 0.86 21.01 3.91
N ALA A 182 1.71 21.04 2.89
CA ALA A 182 3.07 21.56 3.01
C ALA A 182 3.15 23.04 3.46
N ASN A 183 2.09 23.82 3.23
CA ASN A 183 1.99 25.22 3.64
C ASN A 183 1.47 25.41 5.08
N ASP A 184 0.94 24.36 5.72
CA ASP A 184 0.52 24.37 7.11
C ASP A 184 1.72 24.08 8.03
N THR A 185 2.62 25.05 8.08
CA THR A 185 3.89 24.95 8.82
C THR A 185 3.67 24.83 10.32
N GLU A 186 2.66 25.51 10.87
CA GLU A 186 2.33 25.47 12.29
C GLU A 186 1.92 24.06 12.73
N GLY A 187 1.02 23.39 11.99
CA GLY A 187 0.61 22.02 12.30
C GLY A 187 1.76 21.02 12.18
N ILE A 188 2.60 21.15 11.15
CA ILE A 188 3.76 20.28 10.99
C ILE A 188 4.81 20.50 12.09
N ASP A 189 5.09 21.76 12.46
CA ASP A 189 6.07 22.06 13.51
C ASP A 189 5.58 21.59 14.88
N GLN A 190 4.28 21.69 15.18
CA GLN A 190 3.70 21.13 16.40
C GLN A 190 3.91 19.61 16.49
N ILE A 191 3.72 18.87 15.39
CA ILE A 191 4.02 17.43 15.34
C ILE A 191 5.50 17.19 15.65
N ILE A 192 6.40 17.94 15.01
CA ILE A 192 7.84 17.81 15.17
C ILE A 192 8.30 18.10 16.61
N GLU A 193 7.75 19.12 17.26
CA GLU A 193 8.04 19.41 18.68
C GLU A 193 7.60 18.24 19.56
N MET A 194 6.36 17.76 19.38
CA MET A 194 5.81 16.66 20.18
C MET A 194 6.58 15.35 20.00
N LEU A 195 7.04 15.05 18.77
CA LEU A 195 7.92 13.91 18.51
C LEU A 195 9.26 14.04 19.25
N GLY A 196 9.80 15.25 19.37
CA GLY A 196 11.07 15.48 20.07
C GLY A 196 10.97 15.39 21.59
N THR A 197 9.78 15.55 22.16
CA THR A 197 9.56 15.55 23.62
C THR A 197 8.80 14.35 24.14
N VAL A 198 8.29 13.46 23.28
CA VAL A 198 7.49 12.31 23.73
C VAL A 198 8.32 11.36 24.61
N ASN A 199 7.76 11.00 25.76
CA ASN A 199 8.33 10.01 26.65
C ASN A 199 7.79 8.62 26.28
N VAL A 200 8.66 7.75 25.76
CA VAL A 200 8.27 6.43 25.27
C VAL A 200 8.35 5.40 26.39
N ASN A 201 7.22 4.78 26.72
CA ASN A 201 7.15 3.67 27.68
C ASN A 201 6.63 2.40 27.00
N PRO A 202 7.50 1.57 26.38
CA PRO A 202 7.04 0.39 25.62
C PRO A 202 6.43 -0.71 26.51
N VAL A 203 6.67 -0.68 27.82
CA VAL A 203 6.17 -1.69 28.76
C VAL A 203 4.64 -1.68 28.80
N CYS A 204 3.99 -0.52 28.59
CA CYS A 204 2.53 -0.46 28.58
C CYS A 204 1.90 -1.20 27.40
N LEU A 205 2.68 -1.49 26.35
CA LEU A 205 2.21 -2.22 25.16
C LEU A 205 2.50 -3.73 25.23
N GLN A 206 3.26 -4.19 26.23
CA GLN A 206 3.57 -5.60 26.39
C GLN A 206 2.36 -6.35 26.92
N ILE A 207 1.93 -7.37 26.18
CA ILE A 207 0.82 -8.24 26.56
C ILE A 207 1.40 -9.61 26.93
N PRO A 208 1.14 -10.11 28.15
CA PRO A 208 1.48 -11.48 28.51
C PRO A 208 0.86 -12.46 27.51
N GLY A 209 1.63 -13.47 27.13
CA GLY A 209 1.24 -14.54 26.24
C GLY A 209 0.05 -15.31 26.81
N GLY A 210 -0.85 -15.73 25.93
CA GLY A 210 -2.11 -16.37 26.31
C GLY A 210 -3.32 -15.58 25.83
N LYS A 211 -4.24 -15.25 26.74
CA LYS A 211 -5.51 -14.60 26.39
C LYS A 211 -5.31 -13.12 26.07
N LEU A 212 -5.96 -12.66 25.01
CA LEU A 212 -6.06 -11.22 24.71
C LEU A 212 -6.64 -10.48 25.92
N PRO A 213 -6.13 -9.27 26.23
CA PRO A 213 -6.64 -8.52 27.35
C PRO A 213 -8.10 -8.12 27.11
N SER A 214 -8.91 -8.09 28.16
CA SER A 214 -10.31 -7.66 28.09
C SER A 214 -10.47 -6.17 27.76
N GLN A 215 -9.40 -5.39 27.94
CA GLN A 215 -9.33 -3.97 27.61
C GLN A 215 -8.03 -3.68 26.89
N ALA A 216 -8.07 -2.75 25.94
CA ALA A 216 -6.84 -2.25 25.32
C ALA A 216 -5.94 -1.59 26.38
N PRO A 217 -4.63 -1.81 26.35
CA PRO A 217 -3.71 -1.08 27.21
C PRO A 217 -3.76 0.41 26.90
N ASN A 218 -3.29 1.23 27.85
CA ASN A 218 -3.06 2.64 27.56
C ASN A 218 -1.94 2.77 26.52
N LEU A 219 -2.31 3.23 25.33
CA LEU A 219 -1.38 3.39 24.20
C LEU A 219 -0.40 4.55 24.38
N GLY A 220 -0.62 5.44 25.35
CA GLY A 220 0.16 6.66 25.51
C GLY A 220 -0.06 7.63 24.34
N LEU A 221 -1.33 7.83 23.95
CA LEU A 221 -1.68 8.70 22.83
C LEU A 221 -1.21 10.14 23.07
N VAL A 222 -0.51 10.68 22.08
CA VAL A 222 -0.15 12.11 22.00
C VAL A 222 -1.09 12.78 21.02
N ASN A 223 -1.71 13.89 21.44
CA ASN A 223 -2.63 14.67 20.62
C ASN A 223 -2.02 16.06 20.40
N THR A 224 -1.98 16.48 19.15
CA THR A 224 -1.64 17.86 18.77
C THR A 224 -2.91 18.69 18.70
N GLU A 225 -2.81 20.00 18.91
CA GLU A 225 -3.96 20.92 18.82
C GLU A 225 -4.54 20.99 17.40
N LYS A 226 -3.69 20.72 16.39
CA LYS A 226 -4.10 20.71 14.97
C LYS A 226 -4.62 19.35 14.49
N GLY A 227 -4.89 18.40 15.40
CA GLY A 227 -5.65 17.19 15.10
C GLY A 227 -4.84 15.99 14.58
N CYS A 228 -3.51 16.05 14.65
CA CYS A 228 -2.65 14.88 14.55
C CYS A 228 -2.63 14.13 15.88
N ILE A 229 -2.79 12.81 15.82
CA ILE A 229 -2.70 11.90 16.97
C ILE A 229 -1.68 10.83 16.65
N PHE A 230 -0.83 10.48 17.60
CA PHE A 230 0.13 9.40 17.42
C PHE A 230 0.42 8.63 18.70
N TYR A 231 1.01 7.45 18.54
CA TYR A 231 1.67 6.72 19.62
C TYR A 231 2.87 5.95 19.07
N VAL A 232 3.70 5.44 19.98
CA VAL A 232 5.02 4.91 19.66
C VAL A 232 5.09 3.43 20.05
N VAL A 233 5.52 2.58 19.11
CA VAL A 233 5.70 1.14 19.33
C VAL A 233 7.16 0.73 19.12
N PRO A 234 7.72 -0.17 19.95
CA PRO A 234 9.07 -0.66 19.74
C PRO A 234 9.12 -1.55 18.48
N MET A 235 10.17 -1.38 17.67
CA MET A 235 10.47 -2.35 16.62
C MET A 235 11.02 -3.64 17.25
N SER A 236 10.66 -4.80 16.70
CA SER A 236 11.11 -6.10 17.19
C SER A 236 11.72 -6.93 16.06
N ASN A 237 12.77 -7.70 16.32
CA ASN A 237 13.40 -8.66 15.38
C ASN A 237 14.11 -8.09 14.13
N GLY A 238 13.89 -6.84 13.76
CA GLY A 238 14.52 -6.23 12.59
C GLY A 238 14.32 -4.72 12.53
N VAL A 239 14.77 -4.12 11.43
CA VAL A 239 14.61 -2.69 11.16
C VAL A 239 14.24 -2.44 9.69
N PRO A 240 13.50 -1.36 9.38
CA PRO A 240 13.26 -0.94 8.00
C PRO A 240 14.56 -0.58 7.27
N SER A 241 14.63 -0.91 5.99
CA SER A 241 15.71 -0.48 5.08
C SER A 241 15.42 0.85 4.37
N THR A 242 14.53 1.67 4.93
CA THR A 242 14.17 2.97 4.37
C THR A 242 15.30 3.98 4.59
N ARG A 243 15.45 4.96 3.67
CA ARG A 243 16.39 6.09 3.86
C ARG A 243 16.03 6.93 5.10
N PHE A 244 14.74 7.05 5.40
CA PHE A 244 14.27 7.77 6.58
C PHE A 244 14.79 7.10 7.85
N PHE A 245 14.58 5.79 8.02
CA PHE A 245 15.09 5.04 9.16
C PHE A 245 16.61 5.11 9.26
N GLN A 246 17.33 4.95 8.15
CA GLN A 246 18.79 5.05 8.14
C GLN A 246 19.29 6.41 8.63
N PHE A 247 18.53 7.49 8.39
CA PHE A 247 18.91 8.84 8.82
C PHE A 247 18.49 9.15 10.26
N THR A 248 17.27 8.78 10.65
CA THR A 248 16.67 9.20 11.93
C THR A 248 16.84 8.15 13.04
N GLY A 249 17.00 6.88 12.68
CA GLY A 249 17.00 5.73 13.58
C GLY A 249 15.61 5.30 14.04
N PHE A 250 14.55 5.87 13.49
CA PHE A 250 13.15 5.54 13.79
C PHE A 250 12.31 5.59 12.52
N GLU A 251 11.06 5.13 12.57
CA GLU A 251 10.13 5.34 11.46
C GLU A 251 8.82 5.97 11.93
N ILE A 252 8.13 6.65 11.02
CA ILE A 252 6.77 7.17 11.18
C ILE A 252 5.88 6.60 10.06
N GLY A 253 4.74 6.03 10.44
CA GLY A 253 3.74 5.45 9.54
C GLY A 253 2.39 6.16 9.67
N LEU A 254 1.61 6.15 8.58
CA LEU A 254 0.30 6.77 8.51
C LEU A 254 -0.81 5.72 8.58
N ALA A 255 -1.63 5.78 9.63
CA ALA A 255 -2.93 5.13 9.68
C ALA A 255 -3.95 6.02 8.98
N TYR A 256 -4.51 5.50 7.88
CA TYR A 256 -5.53 6.17 7.07
C TYR A 256 -6.55 5.14 6.63
N THR A 257 -7.83 5.41 6.91
CA THR A 257 -8.94 4.54 6.53
C THR A 257 -9.51 4.92 5.18
N SER A 258 -9.62 3.92 4.29
CA SER A 258 -10.33 4.00 3.02
C SER A 258 -11.24 2.78 2.89
N VAL A 259 -12.49 3.00 2.49
CA VAL A 259 -13.50 1.97 2.24
C VAL A 259 -13.62 1.79 0.73
N HIS A 260 -13.69 0.54 0.27
CA HIS A 260 -13.84 0.21 -1.14
C HIS A 260 -14.88 -0.91 -1.28
N ASN A 261 -15.72 -0.81 -2.30
CA ASN A 261 -16.54 -1.93 -2.74
C ASN A 261 -16.08 -2.43 -4.13
N ARG A 262 -16.61 -3.58 -4.55
CA ARG A 262 -16.21 -4.17 -5.84
C ARG A 262 -16.68 -3.36 -7.04
N GLU A 263 -17.86 -2.76 -6.96
CA GLU A 263 -18.44 -1.98 -8.06
C GLU A 263 -17.60 -0.75 -8.38
N GLU A 264 -17.21 0.01 -7.35
CA GLU A 264 -16.31 1.17 -7.46
C GLU A 264 -14.95 0.77 -8.05
N GLY A 265 -14.39 -0.34 -7.59
CA GLY A 265 -13.14 -0.87 -8.13
C GLY A 265 -13.24 -1.21 -9.62
N TRP A 266 -14.32 -1.89 -10.03
CA TRP A 266 -14.58 -2.21 -11.44
C TRP A 266 -14.86 -0.97 -12.27
N ALA A 267 -15.56 0.03 -11.72
CA ALA A 267 -15.80 1.30 -12.37
C ALA A 267 -14.48 2.05 -12.64
N GLU A 268 -13.55 2.04 -11.69
CA GLU A 268 -12.22 2.64 -11.87
C GLU A 268 -11.38 1.89 -12.92
N LEU A 269 -11.39 0.56 -12.91
CA LEU A 269 -10.72 -0.24 -13.93
C LEU A 269 -11.31 0.01 -15.33
N HIS A 270 -12.63 0.08 -15.44
CA HIS A 270 -13.32 0.40 -16.70
C HIS A 270 -12.99 1.81 -17.18
N ARG A 271 -12.95 2.80 -16.26
CA ARG A 271 -12.52 4.17 -16.56
C ARG A 271 -11.08 4.21 -17.10
N LEU A 272 -10.18 3.41 -16.53
CA LEU A 272 -8.79 3.29 -17.00
C LEU A 272 -8.73 2.67 -18.40
N VAL A 273 -9.41 1.55 -18.65
CA VAL A 273 -9.45 0.94 -19.98
C VAL A 273 -10.01 1.92 -21.00
N LYS A 274 -11.16 2.54 -20.72
CA LYS A 274 -11.80 3.52 -21.62
C LYS A 274 -10.91 4.74 -21.91
N LYS A 275 -10.10 5.19 -20.95
CA LYS A 275 -9.16 6.32 -21.15
C LYS A 275 -8.06 5.97 -22.17
N HIS A 276 -7.69 4.70 -22.26
CA HIS A 276 -6.63 4.20 -23.13
C HIS A 276 -7.16 3.47 -24.38
N ASP A 277 -8.48 3.33 -24.52
CA ASP A 277 -9.14 2.79 -25.70
C ASP A 277 -9.18 3.85 -26.82
N LYS A 278 -8.10 3.90 -27.60
CA LYS A 278 -7.87 4.88 -28.67
C LYS A 278 -7.36 4.17 -29.92
N GLN A 279 -7.62 4.76 -31.09
CA GLN A 279 -7.25 4.17 -32.38
C GLN A 279 -5.76 3.85 -32.52
N GLU A 280 -4.89 4.62 -31.85
CA GLU A 280 -3.44 4.44 -31.88
C GLU A 280 -2.92 3.38 -30.90
N ILE A 281 -3.81 2.75 -30.10
CA ILE A 281 -3.45 1.78 -29.07
C ILE A 281 -4.24 0.49 -29.30
N GLU A 282 -3.53 -0.61 -29.58
CA GLU A 282 -4.14 -1.92 -29.79
C GLU A 282 -4.07 -2.78 -28.52
N HIS A 283 -3.01 -2.60 -27.73
CA HIS A 283 -2.75 -3.40 -26.53
C HIS A 283 -2.55 -2.51 -25.30
N LEU A 284 -3.09 -2.92 -24.15
CA LEU A 284 -2.94 -2.22 -22.87
C LEU A 284 -2.38 -3.15 -21.80
N LEU A 285 -1.30 -2.74 -21.14
CA LEU A 285 -0.78 -3.38 -19.93
C LEU A 285 -1.16 -2.54 -18.70
N ILE A 286 -1.93 -3.13 -17.79
CA ILE A 286 -2.29 -2.55 -16.50
C ILE A 286 -1.45 -3.22 -15.41
N THR A 287 -0.46 -2.50 -14.88
CA THR A 287 0.34 -2.97 -13.74
C THR A 287 -0.34 -2.60 -12.42
N VAL A 288 -0.44 -3.57 -11.51
CA VAL A 288 -1.03 -3.43 -10.18
C VAL A 288 0.07 -3.67 -9.14
N GLY A 289 0.18 -2.81 -8.15
CA GLY A 289 1.23 -2.93 -7.11
C GLY A 289 2.66 -2.66 -7.59
N GLY A 290 2.84 -2.20 -8.83
CA GLY A 290 4.16 -1.80 -9.33
C GLY A 290 4.76 -0.61 -8.56
N PRO A 291 6.09 -0.43 -8.58
CA PRO A 291 6.72 0.74 -7.99
C PRO A 291 6.26 2.01 -8.72
N ASN A 292 6.00 3.08 -7.95
CA ASN A 292 5.79 4.41 -8.50
C ASN A 292 7.12 5.03 -8.96
N LYS A 293 7.05 6.26 -9.48
CA LYS A 293 8.22 7.08 -9.87
C LYS A 293 9.30 7.27 -8.77
N HIS A 294 8.96 7.05 -7.51
CA HIS A 294 9.88 7.13 -6.36
C HIS A 294 10.35 5.74 -5.88
N GLY A 295 10.03 4.66 -6.58
CA GLY A 295 10.41 3.30 -6.19
C GLY A 295 9.56 2.69 -5.08
N LEU A 296 8.41 3.30 -4.74
CA LEU A 296 7.52 2.85 -3.68
C LEU A 296 6.38 1.99 -4.23
N VAL A 297 6.11 0.87 -3.55
CA VAL A 297 4.99 -0.03 -3.80
C VAL A 297 3.90 0.18 -2.74
N PHE A 298 2.64 0.14 -3.15
CA PHE A 298 1.46 0.30 -2.29
C PHE A 298 0.69 -1.03 -2.25
N PRO A 299 0.82 -1.83 -1.18
CA PRO A 299 0.14 -3.13 -1.07
C PRO A 299 -1.37 -3.08 -1.27
N SER A 300 -2.01 -1.95 -0.97
CA SER A 300 -3.45 -1.74 -1.15
C SER A 300 -3.92 -1.92 -2.59
N ASP A 301 -3.07 -1.58 -3.58
CA ASP A 301 -3.42 -1.67 -5.00
C ASP A 301 -3.73 -3.12 -5.39
N GLU A 302 -2.88 -4.07 -4.97
CA GLU A 302 -3.10 -5.50 -5.26
C GLU A 302 -4.19 -6.11 -4.40
N ILE A 303 -4.31 -5.72 -3.13
CA ILE A 303 -5.40 -6.20 -2.27
C ILE A 303 -6.76 -5.83 -2.88
N LEU A 304 -6.90 -4.61 -3.39
CA LEU A 304 -8.15 -4.16 -4.00
C LEU A 304 -8.47 -4.94 -5.29
N ILE A 305 -7.49 -5.14 -6.17
CA ILE A 305 -7.69 -5.91 -7.40
C ILE A 305 -8.06 -7.37 -7.09
N ASN A 306 -7.38 -8.01 -6.14
CA ASN A 306 -7.75 -9.38 -5.74
C ASN A 306 -9.17 -9.42 -5.17
N PHE A 307 -9.54 -8.48 -4.31
CA PHE A 307 -10.89 -8.37 -3.77
C PHE A 307 -11.96 -8.20 -4.87
N MET A 308 -11.69 -7.41 -5.90
CA MET A 308 -12.57 -7.25 -7.07
C MET A 308 -12.72 -8.56 -7.86
N LEU A 309 -11.60 -9.25 -8.09
CA LEU A 309 -11.54 -10.48 -8.91
C LEU A 309 -12.19 -11.70 -8.25
N GLU A 310 -12.37 -11.70 -6.94
CA GLU A 310 -13.14 -12.75 -6.24
C GLU A 310 -14.64 -12.73 -6.59
N GLY A 311 -15.17 -11.60 -7.07
CA GLY A 311 -16.58 -11.43 -7.37
C GLY A 311 -16.97 -11.72 -8.83
N ALA A 312 -18.19 -11.28 -9.16
CA ALA A 312 -18.65 -11.19 -10.54
C ALA A 312 -17.73 -10.24 -11.33
N LYS A 313 -17.42 -10.64 -12.56
CA LYS A 313 -16.51 -9.94 -13.46
C LYS A 313 -17.35 -9.32 -14.57
N PRO A 314 -17.65 -8.01 -14.52
CA PRO A 314 -18.39 -7.37 -15.59
C PRO A 314 -17.60 -7.46 -16.89
N LYS A 315 -18.32 -7.58 -18.00
CA LYS A 315 -17.71 -7.52 -19.33
C LYS A 315 -17.17 -6.11 -19.54
N ILE A 316 -15.95 -6.01 -20.05
CA ILE A 316 -15.34 -4.76 -20.49
C ILE A 316 -15.41 -4.73 -22.01
N GLU A 317 -16.03 -3.69 -22.55
CA GLU A 317 -16.17 -3.48 -23.98
C GLU A 317 -15.14 -2.44 -24.44
N THR A 318 -14.49 -2.73 -25.56
CA THR A 318 -13.45 -1.90 -26.17
C THR A 318 -13.75 -1.73 -27.66
N GLU A 319 -13.40 -0.57 -28.20
CA GLU A 319 -13.53 -0.24 -29.63
C GLU A 319 -12.24 -0.51 -30.40
N TYR A 320 -11.09 -0.14 -29.81
CA TYR A 320 -9.78 -0.21 -30.45
C TYR A 320 -8.83 -1.21 -29.77
N LEU A 321 -8.93 -1.37 -28.45
CA LEU A 321 -8.11 -2.32 -27.71
C LEU A 321 -8.51 -3.76 -28.04
N GLU A 322 -7.55 -4.51 -28.59
CA GLU A 322 -7.67 -5.94 -28.86
C GLU A 322 -7.29 -6.79 -27.63
N VAL A 323 -6.34 -6.31 -26.83
CA VAL A 323 -5.82 -7.02 -25.66
C VAL A 323 -5.63 -6.09 -24.48
N VAL A 324 -6.14 -6.51 -23.32
CA VAL A 324 -5.88 -5.85 -22.03
C VAL A 324 -5.32 -6.87 -21.06
N PHE A 325 -4.12 -6.63 -20.54
CA PHE A 325 -3.51 -7.42 -19.48
C PHE A 325 -3.60 -6.71 -18.14
N ILE A 326 -3.84 -7.47 -17.07
CA ILE A 326 -3.59 -7.07 -15.68
C ILE A 326 -2.40 -7.89 -15.19
N HIS A 327 -1.40 -7.20 -14.66
CA HIS A 327 -0.19 -7.81 -14.09
C HIS A 327 -0.03 -7.39 -12.63
N LEU A 328 -0.04 -8.36 -11.71
CA LEU A 328 0.21 -8.11 -10.29
C LEU A 328 1.71 -8.23 -10.02
N TRP A 329 2.29 -7.13 -9.57
CA TRP A 329 3.73 -7.00 -9.42
C TRP A 329 4.33 -7.97 -8.39
N SER A 330 3.66 -8.15 -7.25
CA SER A 330 4.21 -8.92 -6.12
C SER A 330 4.24 -10.42 -6.37
N THR A 331 3.27 -10.94 -7.12
CA THR A 331 3.11 -12.38 -7.41
C THR A 331 3.60 -12.78 -8.79
N GLY A 332 3.59 -11.84 -9.75
CA GLY A 332 3.71 -12.13 -11.18
C GLY A 332 2.44 -12.76 -11.77
N THR A 333 1.29 -12.65 -11.10
CA THR A 333 0.00 -13.09 -11.66
C THR A 333 -0.29 -12.27 -12.91
N ILE A 334 -0.71 -12.95 -13.98
CA ILE A 334 -1.08 -12.31 -15.25
C ILE A 334 -2.47 -12.77 -15.64
N ILE A 335 -3.34 -11.79 -15.87
CA ILE A 335 -4.71 -11.98 -16.29
C ILE A 335 -4.88 -11.24 -17.61
N LYS A 336 -5.41 -11.91 -18.62
CA LYS A 336 -5.94 -11.26 -19.80
C LYS A 336 -7.40 -10.94 -19.53
N LEU A 337 -7.78 -9.68 -19.68
CA LEU A 337 -9.11 -9.16 -19.40
C LEU A 337 -9.96 -9.02 -20.66
N VAL A 338 -9.32 -8.63 -21.77
CA VAL A 338 -9.92 -8.46 -23.11
C VAL A 338 -9.14 -9.35 -24.09
N PRO A 339 -9.81 -10.05 -25.04
CA PRO A 339 -11.27 -10.02 -25.30
C PRO A 339 -12.10 -10.89 -24.34
N GLU A 340 -11.45 -11.82 -23.65
CA GLU A 340 -12.09 -12.71 -22.68
C GLU A 340 -11.21 -12.82 -21.44
N TYR A 341 -11.86 -12.87 -20.27
CA TYR A 341 -11.21 -13.09 -18.99
C TYR A 341 -10.51 -14.46 -18.98
N GLN A 342 -9.19 -14.43 -18.89
CA GLN A 342 -8.35 -15.62 -18.81
C GLN A 342 -7.20 -15.40 -17.85
N ILE A 343 -7.06 -16.28 -16.86
CA ILE A 343 -5.85 -16.35 -16.03
C ILE A 343 -4.76 -17.02 -16.86
N ILE A 344 -3.68 -16.29 -17.16
CA ILE A 344 -2.53 -16.81 -17.89
C ILE A 344 -1.59 -17.54 -16.93
N THR A 345 -1.32 -16.94 -15.78
CA THR A 345 -0.57 -17.55 -14.67
C THR A 345 -1.07 -17.01 -13.34
N LEU A 346 -1.09 -17.86 -12.31
CA LEU A 346 -1.36 -17.46 -10.93
C LEU A 346 -0.15 -16.78 -10.26
N GLY A 347 1.00 -16.74 -10.93
CA GLY A 347 2.21 -16.10 -10.45
C GLY A 347 3.38 -17.07 -10.27
N LEU A 348 4.58 -16.51 -10.17
CA LEU A 348 5.82 -17.25 -9.92
C LEU A 348 6.15 -17.37 -8.44
N PHE A 349 5.60 -16.44 -7.66
CA PHE A 349 5.79 -16.37 -6.23
C PHE A 349 4.48 -16.71 -5.55
N PRO A 350 4.50 -17.46 -4.45
CA PRO A 350 3.30 -17.77 -3.66
C PRO A 350 2.69 -16.53 -2.98
N GLY A 351 3.09 -15.32 -3.36
CA GLY A 351 2.84 -14.07 -2.65
C GLY A 351 3.83 -13.89 -1.50
N GLY A 352 5.08 -13.56 -1.83
CA GLY A 352 6.17 -13.41 -0.86
C GLY A 352 6.09 -12.17 0.04
N ILE A 353 5.11 -11.29 -0.19
CA ILE A 353 4.84 -10.08 0.60
C ILE A 353 3.31 -9.91 0.65
N GLY A 354 2.60 -10.74 1.44
CA GLY A 354 1.27 -10.34 1.97
C GLY A 354 -0.01 -11.02 1.46
N MET A 355 0.06 -12.10 0.66
CA MET A 355 -1.15 -12.73 0.09
C MET A 355 -1.57 -14.05 0.75
N ALA A 356 -0.86 -14.52 1.78
CA ALA A 356 -1.49 -15.40 2.75
C ALA A 356 -2.47 -14.53 3.56
N PHE A 357 -3.71 -14.41 3.07
CA PHE A 357 -4.82 -14.05 3.93
C PHE A 357 -4.84 -15.10 5.04
N ASN A 358 -4.18 -14.81 6.16
CA ASN A 358 -4.64 -15.33 7.42
C ASN A 358 -6.00 -14.68 7.62
N ASN A 359 -7.03 -15.24 6.97
CA ASN A 359 -8.41 -14.91 7.26
C ASN A 359 -8.59 -15.31 8.71
N ILE A 360 -8.38 -14.35 9.60
CA ILE A 360 -8.80 -14.49 10.98
C ILE A 360 -10.30 -14.33 10.88
N ASN A 361 -11.00 -15.46 10.80
CA ASN A 361 -12.46 -15.49 10.87
C ASN A 361 -12.86 -14.84 12.20
N ILE A 362 -13.59 -13.75 12.11
CA ILE A 362 -14.17 -13.09 13.27
C ILE A 362 -15.48 -13.86 13.53
N THR A 363 -15.44 -14.85 14.42
CA THR A 363 -16.62 -15.61 14.87
C THR A 363 -17.33 -14.94 16.02
#